data_AF-A0A953JPH8-F1
#
_entry.id   AF-A0A953JPH8-F1
#
_cell.length_a   1.000
_cell.length_b   1.000
_cell.length_c   1.000
_cell.angle_alpha   90.00
_cell.angle_beta   90.00
_cell.angle_gamma   90.00
#
_symmetry.space_group_name_H-M   'P 1'
#
loop_
_entity.id
_entity.type
_entity.pdbx_description
1 polymer ?
#
loop_
_entity_poly.entity_id
_entity_poly.type
_entity_poly.pdbx_seq_one_letter_code
_entity_poly.pdbx_strand_id
1 'polypeptide(L)' 'MDEKYKGMTVNERLWVSGQMDAYRSAIKSHDAEKVRSILLTVELTERNILPILRQQGLIKPEEHPIS' A
#
# COMPACT_ATOMS: atom_id res chain seq x y z
N MET A 1 -10.05 10.10 -15.59
CA MET A 1 -9.40 9.99 -14.27
C MET A 1 -8.29 11.00 -14.28
N ASP A 2 -8.32 11.97 -13.37
CA ASP A 2 -7.19 12.86 -13.15
C ASP A 2 -5.97 11.99 -12.79
N GLU A 3 -4.92 12.05 -13.60
CA GLU A 3 -3.69 11.29 -13.38
C GLU A 3 -2.82 12.00 -12.33
N LYS A 4 -3.42 12.40 -11.20
CA LYS A 4 -2.83 13.30 -10.18
C LYS A 4 -1.44 12.84 -9.72
N TYR A 5 -1.24 11.53 -9.67
CA TYR A 5 -0.03 10.89 -9.17
C TYR A 5 0.80 10.18 -10.26
N LYS A 6 0.52 10.42 -11.54
CA LYS A 6 1.26 9.79 -12.64
C LYS A 6 2.73 10.21 -12.63
N GLY A 7 3.61 9.25 -12.86
CA GLY A 7 5.06 9.43 -12.80
C GLY A 7 5.63 9.44 -11.37
N MET A 8 4.80 9.46 -10.32
CA MET A 8 5.26 9.42 -8.93
C MET A 8 5.39 7.99 -8.40
N THR A 9 6.46 7.76 -7.64
CA THR A 9 6.64 6.59 -6.78
C THR A 9 5.63 6.58 -5.62
N VAL A 10 5.37 5.42 -5.01
CA VAL A 10 4.42 5.30 -3.90
C VAL A 10 4.74 6.25 -2.74
N ASN A 11 6.03 6.39 -2.39
CA ASN A 11 6.47 7.27 -1.31
C ASN A 11 6.18 8.75 -1.60
N GLU A 12 6.40 9.19 -2.84
CA GLU A 12 6.09 10.57 -3.25
C GLU A 12 4.58 10.85 -3.17
N ARG A 13 3.74 9.88 -3.58
CA ARG A 13 2.28 10.01 -3.46
C ARG A 13 1.83 10.11 -2.00
N LEU A 14 2.40 9.29 -1.12
CA LEU A 14 2.13 9.33 0.31
C LEU A 14 2.58 10.64 0.95
N TRP A 15 3.69 11.21 0.49
CA TRP A 15 4.16 12.53 0.92
C TRP A 15 3.21 13.64 0.47
N VAL A 16 2.92 13.73 -0.83
CA VAL A 16 2.05 14.78 -1.41
C VAL A 16 0.62 14.72 -0.86
N SER A 17 0.12 13.53 -0.55
CA SER A 17 -1.22 13.34 0.05
C SER A 17 -1.26 13.59 1.57
N GLY A 18 -0.11 13.78 2.22
CA GLY A 18 -0.03 13.91 3.69
C GLY A 18 -0.30 12.61 4.46
N GLN A 19 -0.31 11.45 3.78
CA GLN A 19 -0.64 10.15 4.37
C GLN A 19 0.60 9.39 4.88
N MET A 20 1.81 9.92 4.69
CA MET A 20 3.07 9.26 5.06
C MET A 20 3.11 8.80 6.53
N ASP A 21 2.72 9.65 7.47
CA ASP A 21 2.76 9.32 8.90
C ASP A 21 1.69 8.28 9.27
N ALA A 22 0.49 8.42 8.72
CA ALA A 22 -0.59 7.46 8.91
C ALA A 22 -0.21 6.07 8.37
N TYR A 23 0.43 6.02 7.20
CA TYR A 23 0.93 4.80 6.58
C TYR A 23 1.99 4.13 7.46
N ARG A 24 2.98 4.89 7.93
CA ARG A 24 4.04 4.38 8.84
C ARG A 24 3.46 3.87 10.15
N SER A 25 2.47 4.57 10.72
CA SER A 25 1.80 4.15 11.96
C SER A 25 1.00 2.86 11.75
N ALA A 26 0.33 2.71 10.60
CA ALA A 26 -0.44 1.51 10.27
C ALA A 26 0.46 0.28 10.09
N ILE A 27 1.61 0.43 9.40
CA ILE A 27 2.62 -0.63 9.30
C ILE A 27 3.12 -1.05 10.68
N LYS A 28 3.52 -0.08 11.52
CA LYS A 28 4.01 -0.38 12.88
C LYS A 28 2.98 -1.14 13.73
N SER A 29 1.70 -0.85 13.52
CA SER A 29 0.59 -1.47 14.24
C SER A 29 0.11 -2.79 13.62
N HIS A 30 0.76 -3.27 12.55
CA HIS A 30 0.34 -4.44 11.78
C HIS A 30 -1.11 -4.39 11.26
N ASP A 31 -1.61 -3.18 10.97
CA ASP A 31 -2.99 -2.97 10.52
C ASP A 31 -3.07 -3.00 8.98
N ALA A 32 -3.23 -4.21 8.43
CA ALA A 32 -3.25 -4.45 6.99
C ALA A 32 -4.40 -3.71 6.27
N GLU A 33 -5.59 -3.67 6.88
CA GLU A 33 -6.75 -2.99 6.31
C GLU A 33 -6.53 -1.48 6.23
N LYS A 34 -5.94 -0.89 7.26
CA LYS A 34 -5.62 0.54 7.25
C LYS A 34 -4.53 0.88 6.24
N VAL A 35 -3.48 0.04 6.14
CA VAL A 35 -2.46 0.22 5.10
C VAL A 35 -3.08 0.16 3.70
N ARG A 36 -3.96 -0.81 3.45
CA ARG A 36 -4.71 -0.94 2.19
C ARG A 36 -5.57 0.29 1.90
N SER A 37 -6.36 0.74 2.87
CA SER A 37 -7.22 1.92 2.75
C SER A 37 -6.42 3.16 2.36
N ILE A 38 -5.27 3.40 3.02
CA ILE A 38 -4.39 4.52 2.71
C ILE A 38 -3.84 4.42 1.28
N LEU A 39 -3.36 3.25 0.85
CA LEU A 39 -2.81 3.07 -0.48
C LEU A 39 -3.87 3.26 -1.59
N LEU A 40 -5.14 2.91 -1.33
CA LEU A 40 -6.24 3.21 -2.24
C LEU A 40 -6.46 4.73 -2.41
N THR A 41 -6.27 5.53 -1.34
CA THR A 41 -6.41 7.00 -1.42
C THR A 41 -5.35 7.68 -2.29
N VAL A 42 -4.21 7.01 -2.54
CA VAL A 42 -3.14 7.47 -3.42
C VAL A 42 -3.14 6.76 -4.78
N GLU A 43 -4.30 6.29 -5.19
CA GLU A 43 -4.58 5.70 -6.51
C GLU A 43 -3.73 4.47 -6.83
N LEU A 44 -3.35 3.69 -5.81
CA LEU A 44 -2.87 2.33 -6.05
C LEU A 44 -4.07 1.40 -6.25
N THR A 45 -3.91 0.41 -7.13
CA THR A 45 -4.88 -0.67 -7.29
C THR A 45 -4.55 -1.84 -6.36
N GLU A 46 -5.51 -2.73 -6.11
CA GLU A 46 -5.28 -3.96 -5.34
C GLU A 46 -4.08 -4.77 -5.85
N ARG A 47 -3.88 -4.83 -7.18
CA ARG A 47 -2.74 -5.53 -7.78
C ARG A 47 -1.39 -4.94 -7.36
N ASN A 48 -1.32 -3.64 -7.13
CA ASN A 48 -0.13 -2.96 -6.63
C ASN A 48 -0.02 -3.03 -5.10
N ILE A 49 -1.15 -3.10 -4.39
CA ILE A 49 -1.21 -3.11 -2.92
C ILE A 49 -0.79 -4.46 -2.35
N LEU A 50 -1.26 -5.58 -2.92
CA LEU A 50 -0.98 -6.92 -2.39
C LEU A 50 0.54 -7.22 -2.24
N PRO A 51 1.39 -6.93 -3.24
CA PRO A 51 2.84 -7.08 -3.08
C PRO A 51 3.43 -6.24 -1.96
N ILE A 52 2.93 -5.01 -1.75
CA ILE A 52 3.39 -4.11 -0.68
C ILE A 52 3.01 -4.71 0.68
N LEU A 53 1.77 -5.16 0.86
CA LEU A 53 1.33 -5.78 2.11
C LEU A 53 2.15 -7.04 2.44
N ARG A 54 2.49 -7.86 1.44
CA ARG A 54 3.38 -9.02 1.60
C ARG A 54 4.80 -8.61 1.99
N GLN A 55 5.37 -7.62 1.30
CA GLN A 55 6.72 -7.12 1.58
C GLN A 55 6.83 -6.55 3.00
N GLN A 56 5.76 -5.93 3.50
CA GLN A 56 5.68 -5.42 4.88
C GLN A 56 5.32 -6.50 5.92
N GLY A 57 5.12 -7.76 5.50
CA GLY A 57 4.75 -8.87 6.41
C GLY A 57 3.33 -8.77 6.97
N LEU A 58 2.47 -7.96 6.37
CA LEU A 58 1.09 -7.71 6.84
C LEU A 58 0.11 -8.78 6.39
N ILE A 59 0.42 -9.48 5.30
CA ILE A 59 -0.32 -10.64 4.81
C ILE A 59 0.65 -11.75 4.44
N LYS A 60 0.19 -13.00 4.52
CA LYS A 60 0.99 -14.16 4.12
C LYS A 60 1.25 -14.14 2.61
N PRO A 61 2.41 -14.64 2.13
CA PRO A 61 2.57 -15.00 0.74
C PRO A 61 1.46 -15.98 0.35
N GLU A 62 0.92 -15.89 -0.87
CA GLU A 62 0.09 -16.97 -1.40
C GLU A 62 0.93 -18.24 -1.40
N GLU A 63 0.53 -19.23 -0.60
CA GLU A 63 1.03 -20.59 -0.72
C GLU A 63 0.62 -21.05 -2.12
N HIS A 64 1.56 -21.05 -3.07
CA HIS A 64 1.33 -21.77 -4.31
C HIS A 64 1.28 -23.24 -3.92
N PRO A 65 0.12 -23.92 -4.09
CA PRO A 65 0.12 -25.37 -3.98
C PRO A 65 1.05 -25.86 -5.08
N ILE A 66 2.14 -26.50 -4.70
CA ILE A 66 2.96 -27.27 -5.63
C ILE A 66 2.02 -28.38 -6.12
N SER A 67 1.51 -28.24 -7.34
CA SER A 67 0.79 -29.31 -8.04
C SER A 67 1.79 -30.34 -8.56
#